data_AF-A0A849WK81-F1
#
_entry.id   AF-A0A849WK81-F1
#
_cell.length_a   1.000
_cell.length_b   1.000
_cell.length_c   1.000
_cell.angle_alpha   90.00
_cell.angle_beta   90.00
_cell.angle_gamma   90.00
#
_symmetry.space_group_name_H-M   'P 1'
#
loop_
_entity.id
_entity.type
_entity.pdbx_description
1 polymer ?
#
loop_
_entity_poly.entity_id
_entity_poly.type
_entity_poly.pdbx_seq_one_letter_code
_entity_poly.pdbx_strand_id
1 'polypeptide(L)'
;MVKFKLILLLILSVVATLTFQNCSQFSEAQDSVSSFFSEQTPIESHYASVVTVMPQQQMRIVNRRYVAELFRDIFTAADGQTADNMDRLIFHWALKRGAQMGGNCDLLGSTTGADCNGDFGNANQSSYTDPNAVRESFKIQLCEELIGQDKGLSILLSKIGYVSDDLDPFSKEKMKLAYELFYRTDEIPNEYIESFRGFVYELKQNSETNENIWRGLFILICESPDWQKL
;
A
#
# COMPACT_ATOMS: atom_id res chain seq x y z
N MET A 1 -24.50 39.98 -23.81
CA MET A 1 -23.11 39.49 -23.75
C MET A 1 -22.76 38.62 -22.53
N VAL A 2 -23.47 38.71 -21.40
CA VAL A 2 -23.14 37.94 -20.17
C VAL A 2 -23.46 36.44 -20.29
N LYS A 3 -24.53 36.06 -21.01
CA LYS A 3 -24.95 34.65 -21.16
C LYS A 3 -23.94 33.76 -21.90
N PHE A 4 -23.15 34.33 -22.81
CA PHE A 4 -22.16 33.57 -23.59
C PHE A 4 -20.92 33.22 -22.77
N LYS A 5 -20.52 34.10 -21.83
CA LYS A 5 -19.39 33.86 -20.92
C LYS A 5 -19.70 32.77 -19.89
N LEU A 6 -20.96 32.67 -19.44
CA LEU A 6 -21.38 31.65 -18.48
C LEU A 6 -21.40 30.24 -19.10
N ILE A 7 -21.83 30.14 -20.36
CA ILE A 7 -21.84 28.88 -21.13
C ILE A 7 -20.41 28.41 -21.41
N LEU A 8 -19.49 29.33 -21.74
CA LEU A 8 -18.08 28.99 -21.96
C LEU A 8 -17.40 28.47 -20.69
N LEU A 9 -17.69 29.07 -19.53
CA LEU A 9 -17.18 28.63 -18.22
C LEU A 9 -17.71 27.25 -17.81
N LEU A 10 -18.99 26.96 -18.09
CA LEU A 10 -19.58 25.64 -17.86
C LEU A 10 -18.93 24.57 -18.73
N ILE A 11 -18.71 24.85 -20.02
CA ILE A 11 -18.04 23.91 -20.95
C ILE A 11 -16.60 23.64 -20.51
N LEU A 12 -15.85 24.68 -20.11
CA LEU A 12 -14.48 24.52 -19.60
C LEU A 12 -14.42 23.69 -18.31
N SER A 13 -15.40 23.83 -17.40
CA SER A 13 -15.45 23.02 -16.19
C SER A 13 -15.73 21.53 -16.46
N VAL A 14 -16.56 21.23 -17.46
CA VAL A 14 -16.89 19.85 -17.86
C VAL A 14 -15.72 19.19 -18.60
N VAL A 15 -14.99 19.95 -19.42
CA VAL A 15 -13.79 19.41 -20.10
C VAL A 15 -12.68 19.13 -19.07
N ALA A 16 -12.51 19.99 -18.06
CA ALA A 16 -11.52 19.77 -17.01
C ALA A 16 -11.83 18.49 -16.20
N THR A 17 -13.07 18.26 -15.79
CA THR A 17 -13.44 17.04 -15.04
C THR A 17 -13.28 15.77 -15.87
N LEU A 18 -13.49 15.82 -17.19
CA LEU A 18 -13.24 14.68 -18.09
C LEU A 18 -11.74 14.39 -18.28
N THR A 19 -10.86 15.40 -18.22
CA THR A 19 -9.40 15.18 -18.33
C THR A 19 -8.77 14.59 -17.06
N PHE A 20 -9.33 14.83 -15.88
CA PHE A 20 -8.83 14.27 -14.61
C PHE A 20 -9.35 12.87 -14.30
N GLN A 21 -10.40 12.40 -14.99
CA GLN A 21 -10.88 11.02 -14.85
C GLN A 21 -9.99 9.98 -15.57
N ASN A 22 -9.07 10.41 -16.44
CA ASN A 22 -8.13 9.51 -17.14
C ASN A 22 -6.84 9.21 -16.36
N CYS A 23 -6.64 9.78 -15.17
CA CYS A 23 -5.51 9.41 -14.29
C CYS A 23 -5.86 8.27 -13.31
N SER A 24 -7.12 7.81 -13.25
CA SER A 24 -7.54 6.70 -12.40
C SER A 24 -8.00 5.45 -13.16
N GLN A 25 -7.94 5.46 -14.50
CA GLN A 25 -8.20 4.28 -15.33
C GLN A 25 -6.92 3.77 -16.01
N PHE A 26 -6.03 3.19 -15.21
CA PHE A 26 -5.28 2.01 -15.68
C PHE A 26 -6.16 0.77 -15.44
N SER A 27 -7.32 0.77 -16.09
CA SER A 27 -8.18 -0.41 -16.25
C SER A 27 -7.68 -1.15 -17.47
N GLU A 28 -7.20 -2.37 -17.26
CA GLU A 28 -7.03 -3.47 -18.23
C GLU A 28 -7.05 -3.03 -19.72
N ALA A 29 -5.87 -2.77 -20.27
CA ALA A 29 -5.72 -2.71 -21.71
C ALA A 29 -5.99 -4.12 -22.28
N GLN A 30 -7.19 -4.28 -22.84
CA GLN A 30 -7.55 -5.39 -23.71
C GLN A 30 -6.58 -5.51 -24.89
N ASP A 31 -6.35 -6.77 -25.24
CA ASP A 31 -5.66 -7.26 -26.41
C ASP A 31 -5.95 -6.46 -27.69
N SER A 32 -4.94 -5.78 -28.20
CA SER A 32 -4.71 -5.66 -29.65
C SER A 32 -3.36 -5.01 -29.94
N VAL A 33 -2.30 -5.81 -30.11
CA VAL A 33 -1.24 -5.46 -31.05
C VAL A 33 -0.98 -6.66 -31.94
N SER A 34 -1.51 -6.54 -33.15
CA SER A 34 -1.26 -7.37 -34.31
C SER A 34 0.26 -7.52 -34.56
N SER A 35 0.63 -8.74 -34.93
CA SER A 35 1.90 -9.08 -35.57
C SER A 35 2.35 -8.05 -36.60
N PHE A 36 3.52 -7.46 -36.39
CA PHE A 36 4.34 -6.94 -37.47
C PHE A 36 5.79 -7.31 -37.17
N PHE A 37 6.22 -8.41 -37.78
CA PHE A 37 7.64 -8.66 -38.01
C PHE A 37 8.17 -7.52 -38.90
N SER A 38 9.26 -6.89 -38.50
CA SER A 38 10.18 -6.26 -39.44
C SER A 38 11.61 -6.50 -39.00
N GLU A 39 12.43 -6.82 -39.99
CA GLU A 39 13.80 -7.33 -39.92
C GLU A 39 14.81 -6.43 -39.20
N GLN A 40 15.79 -7.13 -38.62
CA GLN A 40 17.19 -6.77 -38.35
C GLN A 40 17.69 -5.36 -38.73
N THR A 41 18.28 -4.69 -37.73
CA THR A 41 19.55 -3.97 -37.88
C THR A 41 20.40 -4.10 -36.60
N PRO A 42 21.71 -4.41 -36.68
CA PRO A 42 22.60 -4.44 -35.52
C PRO A 42 23.08 -3.02 -35.19
N ILE A 43 22.73 -2.51 -34.02
CA ILE A 43 23.25 -1.23 -33.52
C ILE A 43 24.23 -1.51 -32.38
N GLU A 44 25.50 -1.44 -32.78
CA GLU A 44 26.55 -0.65 -32.16
C GLU A 44 26.76 -0.75 -30.64
N SER A 45 27.94 -1.25 -30.28
CA SER A 45 28.49 -1.32 -28.94
C SER A 45 28.54 0.05 -28.26
N HIS A 46 27.84 0.21 -27.14
CA HIS A 46 28.17 1.24 -26.15
C HIS A 46 28.68 0.58 -24.87
N TYR A 47 30.00 0.77 -24.66
CA TYR A 47 30.74 0.68 -23.41
C TYR A 47 30.14 -0.18 -22.29
N ALA A 48 30.77 -1.32 -22.05
CA ALA A 48 30.75 -1.95 -20.74
C ALA A 48 31.45 -1.01 -19.73
N SER A 49 30.71 -0.08 -19.14
CA SER A 49 31.01 0.31 -17.77
C SER A 49 30.62 -0.88 -16.93
N VAL A 50 31.58 -1.79 -16.71
CA VAL A 50 31.52 -2.67 -15.54
C VAL A 50 31.75 -1.75 -14.34
N VAL A 51 30.69 -1.04 -13.97
CA VAL A 51 30.54 -0.59 -12.60
C VAL A 51 30.41 -1.90 -11.84
N THR A 52 31.47 -2.31 -11.15
CA THR A 52 31.34 -3.22 -10.03
C THR A 52 30.48 -2.51 -9.01
N VAL A 53 29.16 -2.65 -9.18
CA VAL A 53 28.19 -2.34 -8.15
C VAL A 53 28.58 -3.26 -7.00
N MET A 54 29.15 -2.68 -5.94
CA MET A 54 29.27 -3.39 -4.67
C MET A 54 27.91 -4.03 -4.42
N PRO A 55 27.82 -5.30 -4.01
CA PRO A 55 26.54 -5.87 -3.64
C PRO A 55 26.04 -5.04 -2.46
N GLN A 56 25.24 -4.02 -2.76
CA GLN A 56 24.32 -3.46 -1.79
C GLN A 56 23.58 -4.69 -1.31
N GLN A 57 23.66 -4.99 -0.01
CA GLN A 57 22.74 -5.94 0.58
C GLN A 57 21.36 -5.52 0.11
N GLN A 58 20.81 -6.27 -0.83
CA GLN A 58 19.48 -6.01 -1.34
C GLN A 58 18.58 -6.15 -0.12
N MET A 59 17.97 -5.04 0.30
CA MET A 59 17.04 -5.06 1.43
C MET A 59 16.00 -6.11 1.10
N ARG A 60 15.99 -7.20 1.86
CA ARG A 60 15.01 -8.25 1.65
C ARG A 60 13.68 -7.69 2.09
N ILE A 61 12.79 -7.58 1.12
CA ILE A 61 11.45 -7.13 1.39
C ILE A 61 10.52 -8.32 1.57
N VAL A 62 9.50 -8.18 2.40
CA VAL A 62 8.51 -9.25 2.64
C VAL A 62 7.67 -9.54 1.38
N ASN A 63 7.41 -10.83 1.14
CA ASN A 63 6.60 -11.25 0.00
C ASN A 63 5.09 -11.00 0.20
N ARG A 64 4.30 -11.10 -0.87
CA ARG A 64 2.84 -10.91 -0.85
C ARG A 64 2.08 -11.76 0.17
N ARG A 65 2.54 -12.99 0.46
CA ARG A 65 1.88 -13.89 1.41
C ARG A 65 2.11 -13.41 2.85
N TYR A 66 3.34 -12.95 3.14
CA TYR A 66 3.63 -12.33 4.43
C TYR A 66 2.76 -11.08 4.64
N VAL A 67 2.64 -10.21 3.64
CA VAL A 67 1.75 -9.04 3.72
C VAL A 67 0.31 -9.47 3.98
N ALA A 68 -0.20 -10.47 3.26
CA ALA A 68 -1.55 -10.98 3.47
C ALA A 68 -1.77 -11.50 4.90
N GLU A 69 -0.86 -12.32 5.42
CA GLU A 69 -0.97 -12.86 6.77
C GLU A 69 -0.82 -11.78 7.85
N LEU A 70 0.08 -10.82 7.65
CA LEU A 70 0.24 -9.68 8.55
C LEU A 70 -1.06 -8.88 8.65
N PHE A 71 -1.66 -8.51 7.52
CA PHE A 71 -2.90 -7.75 7.52
C PHE A 71 -4.09 -8.56 8.05
N ARG A 72 -4.14 -9.88 7.81
CA ARG A 72 -5.12 -10.75 8.47
C ARG A 72 -4.99 -10.70 9.97
N ASP A 73 -3.78 -10.80 10.51
CA ASP A 73 -3.55 -10.73 11.96
C ASP A 73 -3.89 -9.35 12.55
N ILE A 74 -3.51 -8.27 11.86
CA ILE A 74 -3.76 -6.89 12.31
C ILE A 74 -5.26 -6.56 12.31
N PHE A 75 -6.01 -7.00 11.31
CA PHE A 75 -7.42 -6.64 11.11
C PHE A 75 -8.40 -7.75 11.51
N THR A 76 -7.94 -8.73 12.30
CA THR A 76 -8.78 -9.72 12.99
C THR A 76 -8.69 -9.50 14.51
N ALA A 77 -9.84 -9.25 15.13
CA ALA A 77 -9.97 -9.12 16.58
C ALA A 77 -9.78 -10.46 17.29
N ALA A 78 -9.57 -10.41 18.61
CA ALA A 78 -9.38 -11.62 19.43
C ALA A 78 -10.61 -12.55 19.46
N ASP A 79 -11.80 -12.02 19.21
CA ASP A 79 -13.06 -12.78 19.10
C ASP A 79 -13.33 -13.32 17.69
N GLY A 80 -12.40 -13.08 16.74
CA GLY A 80 -12.50 -13.51 15.35
C GLY A 80 -13.26 -12.56 14.42
N GLN A 81 -13.72 -11.40 14.91
CA GLN A 81 -14.30 -10.39 14.03
C GLN A 81 -13.23 -9.77 13.11
N THR A 82 -13.57 -9.60 11.83
CA THR A 82 -12.66 -9.06 10.81
C THR A 82 -13.15 -7.72 10.28
N ALA A 83 -12.22 -6.89 9.78
CA ALA A 83 -12.57 -5.68 9.03
C ALA A 83 -13.42 -6.03 7.78
N ASP A 84 -14.25 -5.09 7.32
CA ASP A 84 -15.19 -5.38 6.24
C ASP A 84 -14.44 -5.56 4.91
N ASN A 85 -14.83 -6.60 4.16
CA ASN A 85 -14.18 -7.00 2.91
C ASN A 85 -12.67 -7.30 3.03
N MET A 86 -12.14 -7.56 4.24
CA MET A 86 -10.71 -7.73 4.48
C MET A 86 -10.03 -8.69 3.48
N ASP A 87 -10.52 -9.92 3.34
CA ASP A 87 -9.92 -10.90 2.42
C ASP A 87 -10.00 -10.46 0.95
N ARG A 88 -11.05 -9.75 0.56
CA ARG A 88 -11.19 -9.21 -0.79
C ARG A 88 -10.16 -8.10 -1.04
N LEU A 89 -9.93 -7.22 -0.07
CA LEU A 89 -8.94 -6.15 -0.16
C LEU A 89 -7.52 -6.70 -0.18
N ILE A 90 -7.21 -7.65 0.72
CA ILE A 90 -5.93 -8.36 0.73
C ILE A 90 -5.70 -9.08 -0.59
N PHE A 91 -6.73 -9.72 -1.14
CA PHE A 91 -6.61 -10.35 -2.44
C PHE A 91 -6.32 -9.33 -3.55
N HIS A 92 -7.05 -8.21 -3.58
CA HIS A 92 -6.93 -7.21 -4.63
C HIS A 92 -5.60 -6.45 -4.60
N TRP A 93 -5.13 -6.07 -3.41
CA TRP A 93 -3.96 -5.21 -3.24
C TRP A 93 -2.67 -5.98 -2.97
N ALA A 94 -2.72 -7.19 -2.40
CA ALA A 94 -1.52 -7.99 -2.13
C ALA A 94 -1.44 -9.26 -2.99
N LEU A 95 -2.41 -10.17 -2.91
CA LEU A 95 -2.25 -11.52 -3.48
C LEU A 95 -2.30 -11.55 -5.01
N LYS A 96 -3.26 -10.86 -5.64
CA LYS A 96 -3.39 -10.77 -7.11
C LYS A 96 -2.18 -10.05 -7.75
N ARG A 97 -1.42 -9.28 -6.96
CA ARG A 97 -0.28 -8.45 -7.41
C ARG A 97 1.04 -9.23 -7.35
N GLY A 98 1.06 -10.46 -7.86
CA GLY A 98 2.14 -11.44 -7.72
C GLY A 98 3.54 -10.86 -7.92
N ALA A 99 3.87 -10.50 -9.16
CA ALA A 99 5.17 -9.96 -9.52
C ALA A 99 5.48 -8.60 -8.85
N GLN A 100 4.47 -7.75 -8.67
CA GLN A 100 4.63 -6.40 -8.12
C GLN A 100 4.88 -6.39 -6.60
N MET A 101 4.37 -7.40 -5.89
CA MET A 101 4.53 -7.58 -4.43
C MET A 101 5.63 -8.60 -4.07
N GLY A 102 6.48 -8.96 -5.04
CA GLY A 102 7.66 -9.80 -4.84
C GLY A 102 7.38 -11.27 -4.58
N GLY A 103 6.23 -11.77 -5.04
CA GLY A 103 5.91 -13.19 -5.05
C GLY A 103 6.19 -13.83 -6.40
N ASN A 104 6.59 -15.10 -6.37
CA ASN A 104 6.59 -15.92 -7.58
C ASN A 104 5.15 -16.06 -8.09
N CYS A 105 5.00 -15.97 -9.41
CA CYS A 105 3.83 -16.48 -10.09
C CYS A 105 3.81 -18.01 -9.91
N ASP A 106 2.79 -18.51 -9.22
CA ASP A 106 2.56 -19.94 -9.05
C ASP A 106 1.43 -20.38 -9.99
N LEU A 107 1.84 -20.97 -11.12
CA LEU A 107 0.91 -21.46 -12.14
C LEU A 107 0.05 -22.64 -11.69
N LEU A 108 0.48 -23.35 -10.64
CA LEU A 108 -0.18 -24.55 -10.14
C LEU A 108 -0.92 -24.30 -8.81
N GLY A 109 -0.59 -23.19 -8.13
CA GLY A 109 -1.20 -22.79 -6.85
C GLY A 109 -2.57 -22.12 -6.97
N SER A 110 -2.93 -21.60 -8.14
CA SER A 110 -4.29 -21.10 -8.42
C SER A 110 -4.84 -21.74 -9.70
N THR A 111 -6.07 -22.26 -9.66
CA THR A 111 -6.75 -22.90 -10.80
C THR A 111 -6.99 -21.97 -11.99
N THR A 112 -6.76 -20.66 -11.83
CA THR A 112 -7.11 -19.62 -12.82
C THR A 112 -5.91 -18.85 -13.35
N GLY A 113 -4.67 -19.12 -12.88
CA GLY A 113 -3.50 -18.30 -13.24
C GLY A 113 -3.60 -16.84 -12.76
N ALA A 114 -4.58 -16.52 -11.91
CA ALA A 114 -4.81 -15.18 -11.36
C ALA A 114 -3.61 -14.68 -10.55
N ASP A 115 -2.88 -15.60 -9.92
CA ASP A 115 -1.64 -15.33 -9.20
C ASP A 115 -0.55 -14.70 -10.06
N CYS A 116 -0.67 -14.85 -11.38
CA CYS A 116 0.27 -14.38 -12.39
C CYS A 116 -0.30 -13.21 -13.20
N ASN A 117 -1.53 -12.77 -12.91
CA ASN A 117 -2.23 -11.73 -13.63
C ASN A 117 -2.22 -11.94 -15.17
N GLY A 118 -2.32 -13.21 -15.61
CA GLY A 118 -2.27 -13.58 -17.03
C GLY A 118 -0.88 -13.57 -17.67
N ASP A 119 0.17 -13.18 -16.95
CA ASP A 119 1.55 -13.15 -17.43
C ASP A 119 2.36 -14.36 -16.90
N PHE A 120 2.61 -15.31 -17.79
CA PHE A 120 3.37 -16.53 -17.51
C PHE A 120 4.89 -16.31 -17.58
N GLY A 121 5.38 -15.16 -18.05
CA GLY A 121 6.80 -14.86 -18.19
C GLY A 121 7.57 -14.80 -16.87
N ASN A 122 6.84 -14.61 -15.76
CA ASN A 122 7.38 -14.60 -14.40
C ASN A 122 7.13 -15.91 -13.64
N ALA A 123 6.56 -16.92 -14.30
CA ALA A 123 6.43 -18.26 -13.72
C ALA A 123 7.84 -18.83 -13.46
N ASN A 124 8.07 -19.33 -12.25
CA ASN A 124 9.37 -19.84 -11.80
C ASN A 124 10.51 -18.81 -11.69
N GLN A 125 10.25 -17.50 -11.79
CA GLN A 125 11.25 -16.53 -11.35
C GLN A 125 11.45 -16.67 -9.84
N SER A 126 12.67 -16.41 -9.35
CA SER A 126 12.93 -16.35 -7.91
C SER A 126 12.23 -15.15 -7.31
N SER A 127 11.72 -15.28 -6.07
CA SER A 127 11.02 -14.19 -5.39
C SER A 127 11.94 -12.98 -5.35
N TYR A 128 11.56 -11.93 -6.06
CA TYR A 128 12.32 -10.70 -6.11
C TYR A 128 11.64 -9.65 -5.24
N THR A 129 12.35 -9.20 -4.22
CA THR A 129 11.76 -8.40 -3.15
C THR A 129 12.33 -6.99 -3.20
N ASP A 130 12.23 -6.36 -4.37
CA ASP A 130 12.69 -4.99 -4.52
C ASP A 130 11.63 -3.95 -4.13
N PRO A 131 12.08 -2.84 -3.54
CA PRO A 131 11.24 -1.69 -3.37
C PRO A 131 10.95 -1.11 -4.75
N ASN A 132 9.66 -0.97 -5.06
CA ASN A 132 9.21 -0.27 -6.25
C ASN A 132 7.98 0.56 -5.89
N ALA A 133 7.79 1.68 -6.59
CA ALA A 133 6.70 2.61 -6.30
C ALA A 133 5.31 1.96 -6.42
N VAL A 134 5.16 0.93 -7.26
CA VAL A 134 3.90 0.20 -7.45
C VAL A 134 3.57 -0.66 -6.24
N ARG A 135 4.57 -1.26 -5.60
CA ARG A 135 4.42 -2.04 -4.38
C ARG A 135 4.01 -1.15 -3.20
N GLU A 136 4.66 0.00 -3.07
CA GLU A 136 4.31 0.99 -2.05
C GLU A 136 2.88 1.53 -2.25
N SER A 137 2.47 1.78 -3.50
CA SER A 137 1.11 2.28 -3.76
C SER A 137 0.04 1.25 -3.38
N PHE A 138 0.24 -0.04 -3.68
CA PHE A 138 -0.71 -1.07 -3.25
C PHE A 138 -0.77 -1.24 -1.74
N LYS A 139 0.36 -1.10 -1.06
CA LYS A 139 0.42 -1.08 0.41
C LYS A 139 -0.40 0.07 0.97
N ILE A 140 -0.17 1.29 0.47
CA ILE A 140 -0.90 2.49 0.86
C ILE A 140 -2.41 2.29 0.67
N GLN A 141 -2.84 1.82 -0.51
CA GLN A 141 -4.26 1.55 -0.77
C GLN A 141 -4.85 0.52 0.21
N LEU A 142 -4.11 -0.55 0.53
CA LEU A 142 -4.55 -1.53 1.51
C LEU A 142 -4.68 -0.93 2.93
N CYS A 143 -3.73 -0.08 3.33
CA CYS A 143 -3.78 0.64 4.60
C CYS A 143 -4.99 1.58 4.66
N GLU A 144 -5.17 2.45 3.66
CA GLU A 144 -6.26 3.41 3.58
C GLU A 144 -7.63 2.73 3.60
N GLU A 145 -7.82 1.66 2.81
CA GLU A 145 -9.11 0.99 2.71
C GLU A 145 -9.48 0.19 3.96
N LEU A 146 -8.51 -0.36 4.70
CA LEU A 146 -8.79 -1.12 5.93
C LEU A 146 -8.90 -0.20 7.16
N ILE A 147 -8.02 0.80 7.27
CA ILE A 147 -8.00 1.74 8.41
C ILE A 147 -9.11 2.80 8.27
N GLY A 148 -9.47 3.16 7.03
CA GLY A 148 -10.54 4.10 6.73
C GLY A 148 -11.93 3.60 7.16
N GLN A 149 -12.11 2.29 7.32
CA GLN A 149 -13.36 1.71 7.82
C GLN A 149 -13.45 1.83 9.34
N ASP A 150 -14.63 2.19 9.86
CA ASP A 150 -14.87 2.29 11.30
C ASP A 150 -14.60 0.97 12.03
N LYS A 151 -14.97 -0.16 11.41
CA LYS A 151 -14.71 -1.48 11.97
C LYS A 151 -13.22 -1.81 12.00
N GLY A 152 -12.47 -1.46 10.95
CA GLY A 152 -11.02 -1.64 10.92
C GLY A 152 -10.34 -0.81 12.00
N LEU A 153 -10.71 0.47 12.14
CA LEU A 153 -10.22 1.32 13.22
C LEU A 153 -10.57 0.74 14.60
N SER A 154 -11.82 0.29 14.81
CA SER A 154 -12.26 -0.29 16.09
C SER A 154 -11.43 -1.51 16.49
N ILE A 155 -11.11 -2.39 15.53
CA ILE A 155 -10.23 -3.55 15.77
C ILE A 155 -8.84 -3.09 16.20
N LEU A 156 -8.24 -2.12 15.49
CA LEU A 156 -6.91 -1.60 15.84
C LEU A 156 -6.88 -0.95 17.22
N LEU A 157 -7.89 -0.13 17.53
CA LEU A 157 -8.06 0.49 18.85
C LEU A 157 -8.18 -0.56 19.96
N SER A 158 -8.89 -1.66 19.70
CA SER A 158 -9.00 -2.77 20.67
C SER A 158 -7.64 -3.43 20.94
N LYS A 159 -6.78 -3.57 19.92
CA LYS A 159 -5.48 -4.24 20.05
C LYS A 159 -4.46 -3.43 20.86
N ILE A 160 -4.59 -2.10 20.85
CA ILE A 160 -3.76 -1.22 21.67
C ILE A 160 -4.38 -0.91 23.04
N GLY A 161 -5.55 -1.50 23.34
CA GLY A 161 -6.26 -1.27 24.61
C GLY A 161 -6.75 0.17 24.78
N TYR A 162 -7.14 0.84 23.68
CA TYR A 162 -7.70 2.18 23.75
C TYR A 162 -9.09 2.18 24.38
N VAL A 163 -9.32 3.11 25.31
CA VAL A 163 -10.62 3.39 25.91
C VAL A 163 -10.92 4.89 25.78
N SER A 164 -12.16 5.23 25.44
CA SER A 164 -12.56 6.61 25.11
C SER A 164 -12.36 7.62 26.24
N ASP A 165 -12.41 7.15 27.50
CA ASP A 165 -12.28 7.94 28.73
C ASP A 165 -10.88 7.90 29.34
N ASP A 166 -9.89 7.38 28.62
CA ASP A 166 -8.50 7.38 29.05
C ASP A 166 -7.99 8.80 29.34
N LEU A 167 -7.33 8.97 30.50
CA LEU A 167 -6.66 10.23 30.86
C LEU A 167 -5.47 10.53 29.94
N ASP A 168 -4.80 9.49 29.45
CA ASP A 168 -3.74 9.58 28.44
C ASP A 168 -4.03 8.60 27.28
N PRO A 169 -4.88 9.01 26.32
CA PRO A 169 -5.24 8.17 25.20
C PRO A 169 -4.08 7.96 24.22
N PHE A 170 -2.96 8.68 24.34
CA PHE A 170 -1.80 8.63 23.45
C PHE A 170 -0.50 8.36 24.20
N SER A 171 -0.56 7.50 25.23
CA SER A 171 0.62 7.12 26.01
C SER A 171 1.70 6.46 25.14
N LYS A 172 2.95 6.50 25.61
CA LYS A 172 4.09 5.90 24.89
C LYS A 172 3.87 4.40 24.65
N GLU A 173 3.26 3.72 25.60
CA GLU A 173 2.94 2.29 25.56
C GLU A 173 1.94 1.99 24.45
N LYS A 174 0.87 2.79 24.31
CA LYS A 174 -0.11 2.61 23.23
C LYS A 174 0.48 2.89 21.86
N MET A 175 1.32 3.93 21.74
CA MET A 175 2.05 4.22 20.50
C MET A 175 3.01 3.09 20.13
N LYS A 176 3.68 2.47 21.12
CA LYS A 176 4.52 1.29 20.92
C LYS A 176 3.69 0.11 20.41
N LEU A 177 2.57 -0.21 21.05
CA LEU A 177 1.67 -1.29 20.60
C LEU A 177 1.16 -1.04 19.17
N ALA A 178 0.76 0.20 18.85
CA ALA A 178 0.31 0.56 17.50
C ALA A 178 1.40 0.32 16.45
N TYR A 179 2.66 0.66 16.77
CA TYR A 179 3.80 0.40 15.91
C TYR A 179 4.05 -1.11 15.71
N GLU A 180 4.02 -1.87 16.80
CA GLU A 180 4.27 -3.32 16.81
C GLU A 180 3.23 -4.15 16.04
N LEU A 181 2.04 -3.59 15.79
CA LEU A 181 1.06 -4.22 14.90
C LEU A 181 1.64 -4.42 13.50
N PHE A 182 2.31 -3.40 12.95
CA PHE A 182 2.86 -3.41 11.60
C PHE A 182 4.32 -3.85 11.57
N TYR A 183 5.09 -3.52 12.61
CA TYR A 183 6.51 -3.81 12.74
C TYR A 183 6.73 -4.95 13.73
N ARG A 184 7.19 -6.11 13.25
CA ARG A 184 7.56 -7.24 14.13
C ARG A 184 8.95 -7.03 14.74
N THR A 185 9.07 -6.01 15.58
CA THR A 185 10.31 -5.62 16.28
C THR A 185 10.05 -5.48 17.78
N ASP A 186 11.07 -5.72 18.59
CA ASP A 186 11.01 -5.58 20.04
C ASP A 186 11.18 -4.11 20.50
N GLU A 187 11.75 -3.27 19.63
CA GLU A 187 12.10 -1.89 19.92
C GLU A 187 11.60 -0.92 18.84
N ILE A 188 10.98 0.18 19.30
CA ILE A 188 10.66 1.35 18.50
C ILE A 188 11.75 2.41 18.71
N PRO A 189 12.40 2.91 17.63
CA PRO A 189 13.33 4.02 17.75
C PRO A 189 12.65 5.25 18.35
N ASN A 190 13.33 5.93 19.29
CA ASN A 190 12.77 7.09 20.00
C ASN A 190 12.34 8.22 19.04
N GLU A 191 13.00 8.34 17.89
CA GLU A 191 12.67 9.32 16.84
C GLU A 191 11.23 9.14 16.31
N TYR A 192 10.76 7.89 16.17
CA TYR A 192 9.39 7.61 15.75
C TYR A 192 8.38 8.02 16.83
N ILE A 193 8.67 7.75 18.11
CA ILE A 193 7.81 8.15 19.22
C ILE A 193 7.67 9.68 19.28
N GLU A 194 8.76 10.43 19.15
CA GLU A 194 8.71 11.89 19.15
C GLU A 194 7.98 12.43 17.92
N SER A 195 8.15 11.80 16.74
CA SER A 195 7.37 12.13 15.55
C SER A 195 5.86 11.91 15.75
N PHE A 196 5.45 10.79 16.34
CA PHE A 196 4.05 10.50 16.65
C PHE A 196 3.47 11.51 17.66
N ARG A 197 4.24 11.90 18.67
CA ARG A 197 3.83 12.95 19.62
C ARG A 197 3.65 14.30 18.94
N GLY A 198 4.54 14.67 18.04
CA GLY A 198 4.41 15.88 17.23
C GLY A 198 3.12 15.87 16.40
N PHE A 199 2.86 14.77 15.70
CA PHE A 199 1.64 14.58 14.91
C PHE A 199 0.37 14.68 15.77
N VAL A 200 0.32 14.01 16.92
CA VAL A 200 -0.80 14.10 17.87
C VAL A 200 -1.00 15.54 18.36
N TYR A 201 0.09 16.24 18.68
CA TYR A 201 0.02 17.63 19.12
C TYR A 201 -0.62 18.52 18.06
N GLU A 202 -0.17 18.43 16.80
CA GLU A 202 -0.71 19.21 15.68
C GLU A 202 -2.21 18.96 15.45
N LEU A 203 -2.63 17.69 15.43
CA LEU A 203 -4.04 17.36 15.24
C LEU A 203 -4.92 17.80 16.42
N LYS A 204 -4.41 17.74 17.65
CA LYS A 204 -5.11 18.29 18.82
C LYS A 204 -5.28 19.81 18.74
N GLN A 205 -4.28 20.54 18.23
CA GLN A 205 -4.42 21.99 17.99
C GLN A 205 -5.52 22.29 16.95
N ASN A 206 -5.75 21.38 16.02
CA ASN A 206 -6.82 21.46 15.02
C ASN A 206 -8.18 20.92 15.50
N SER A 207 -8.32 20.60 16.79
CA SER A 207 -9.56 20.07 17.39
C SER A 207 -10.07 18.76 16.78
N GLU A 208 -9.16 17.91 16.28
CA GLU A 208 -9.52 16.57 15.82
C GLU A 208 -9.98 15.66 16.98
N THR A 209 -10.84 14.70 16.64
CA THR A 209 -11.28 13.68 17.61
C THR A 209 -10.15 12.69 17.90
N ASN A 210 -10.15 12.08 19.10
CA ASN A 210 -9.14 11.08 19.45
C ASN A 210 -9.14 9.91 18.45
N GLU A 211 -10.30 9.50 17.96
CA GLU A 211 -10.45 8.45 16.94
C GLU A 211 -9.81 8.84 15.61
N ASN A 212 -10.01 10.08 15.14
CA ASN A 212 -9.37 10.57 13.91
C ASN A 212 -7.85 10.68 14.04
N ILE A 213 -7.37 11.10 15.22
CA ILE A 213 -5.93 11.15 15.49
C ILE A 213 -5.34 9.74 15.45
N TRP A 214 -6.00 8.76 16.07
CA TRP A 214 -5.57 7.36 16.00
C TRP A 214 -5.64 6.79 14.59
N ARG A 215 -6.70 7.10 13.83
CA ARG A 215 -6.81 6.75 12.41
C ARG A 215 -5.61 7.27 11.62
N GLY A 216 -5.26 8.54 11.81
CA GLY A 216 -4.09 9.16 11.18
C GLY A 216 -2.77 8.51 11.61
N LEU A 217 -2.61 8.20 12.91
CA LEU A 217 -1.42 7.50 13.41
C LEU A 217 -1.27 6.11 12.79
N PHE A 218 -2.34 5.31 12.73
CA PHE A 218 -2.29 3.98 12.12
C PHE A 218 -1.97 4.06 10.63
N ILE A 219 -2.52 5.03 9.90
CA ILE A 219 -2.17 5.28 8.49
C ILE A 219 -0.68 5.60 8.38
N LEU A 220 -0.18 6.57 9.15
CA LEU A 220 1.23 6.97 9.14
C LEU A 220 2.18 5.79 9.42
N ILE A 221 1.84 4.94 10.39
CA ILE A 221 2.63 3.75 10.73
C ILE A 221 2.57 2.71 9.59
N CYS A 222 1.38 2.42 9.07
CA CYS A 222 1.16 1.41 8.03
C CYS A 222 1.85 1.78 6.70
N GLU A 223 1.88 3.07 6.37
CA GLU A 223 2.49 3.58 5.13
C GLU A 223 4.01 3.69 5.20
N SER A 224 4.60 3.67 6.39
CA SER A 224 6.05 3.78 6.52
C SER A 224 6.75 2.60 5.79
N PRO A 225 7.81 2.87 5.03
CA PRO A 225 8.45 1.87 4.15
C PRO A 225 9.21 0.78 4.92
N ASP A 226 9.45 0.99 6.21
CA ASP A 226 10.44 0.20 6.94
C ASP A 226 9.94 -1.18 7.41
N TRP A 227 8.64 -1.38 7.67
CA TRP A 227 8.17 -2.69 8.18
C TRP A 227 8.27 -3.80 7.15
N GLN A 228 8.37 -3.40 5.88
CA GLN A 228 8.50 -4.35 4.79
C GLN A 228 9.93 -4.85 4.63
N LYS A 229 10.92 -4.23 5.29
CA LYS A 229 12.33 -4.61 5.30
C LYS A 229 12.54 -5.55 6.50
N LEU A 230 12.52 -6.86 6.28
CA LEU A 230 12.78 -7.89 7.30
C LEU A 230 13.83 -8.88 6.80
#